data_AF-A0A523GGK5-F1
#
_entry.id   AF-A0A523GGK5-F1
#
_cell.length_a   1.000
_cell.length_b   1.000
_cell.length_c   1.000
_cell.angle_alpha   90.00
_cell.angle_beta   90.00
_cell.angle_gamma   90.00
#
_symmetry.space_group_name_H-M   'P 1'
#
loop_
_entity.id
_entity.type
_entity.pdbx_description
1 polymer ?
#
loop_
_entity_poly.entity_id
_entity_poly.type
_entity_poly.pdbx_seq_one_letter_code
_entity_poly.pdbx_strand_id
1 'polypeptide(L)'
;MEGHSEGIQVHKFYLSYRINGEVNTGWFYGTHIRFAKDQLLFQQPEATDLMDWTYEKSEDLRSYLLKQNASKLSVMMRLKEQPS
;
A
#
# COMPACT_ATOMS: atom_id res chain seq x y z
N MET A 1 -30.12 28.21 18.32
CA MET A 1 -28.76 27.63 18.25
C MET A 1 -28.85 26.42 17.34
N GLU A 2 -28.59 26.61 16.06
CA GLU A 2 -28.53 25.50 15.10
C GLU A 2 -27.10 24.97 15.12
N GLY A 3 -26.91 23.82 15.76
CA GLY A 3 -25.64 23.10 15.73
C GLY A 3 -25.49 22.46 14.35
N HIS A 4 -24.81 23.14 13.43
CA HIS A 4 -24.28 22.50 12.23
C HIS A 4 -23.30 21.42 12.69
N SER A 5 -23.75 20.17 12.71
CA SER A 5 -22.86 19.03 12.79
C SER A 5 -22.16 18.96 11.44
N GLU A 6 -21.03 19.64 11.31
CA GLU A 6 -20.13 19.43 10.17
C GLU A 6 -19.71 17.96 10.20
N GLY A 7 -20.42 17.15 9.42
CA GLY A 7 -20.15 15.72 9.32
C GLY A 7 -18.72 15.54 8.85
N ILE A 8 -17.94 14.73 9.58
CA ILE A 8 -16.56 14.42 9.21
C ILE A 8 -16.58 13.77 7.82
N GLN A 9 -15.99 14.45 6.84
CA GLN A 9 -15.88 13.91 5.49
C GLN A 9 -14.89 12.74 5.47
N VAL A 10 -15.32 11.59 4.94
CA VAL A 10 -14.49 10.40 4.78
C VAL A 10 -14.15 10.25 3.30
N HIS A 11 -12.86 10.06 3.02
CA HIS A 11 -12.31 9.86 1.69
C HIS A 11 -11.80 8.44 1.54
N LYS A 12 -11.64 8.02 0.28
CA LYS A 12 -11.15 6.69 -0.09
C LYS A 12 -9.76 6.83 -0.71
N PHE A 13 -8.78 6.10 -0.18
CA PHE A 13 -7.38 6.14 -0.60
C PHE A 13 -6.95 4.79 -1.14
N TYR A 14 -6.25 4.76 -2.26
CA TYR A 14 -5.69 3.52 -2.81
C TYR A 14 -4.25 3.37 -2.38
N LEU A 15 -3.97 2.40 -1.52
CA LEU A 15 -2.64 2.24 -0.93
C LEU A 15 -1.99 0.95 -1.38
N SER A 16 -0.67 0.99 -1.55
CA SER A 16 0.16 -0.22 -1.56
C SER A 16 0.98 -0.30 -0.28
N TYR A 17 1.21 -1.51 0.21
CA TYR A 17 2.00 -1.77 1.41
C TYR A 17 2.69 -3.12 1.29
N ARG A 18 3.79 -3.32 2.01
CA ARG A 18 4.59 -4.54 1.97
C ARG A 18 4.47 -5.32 3.27
N ILE A 19 4.19 -6.62 3.16
CA ILE A 19 4.21 -7.60 4.27
C ILE A 19 5.03 -8.79 3.81
N ASN A 20 6.02 -9.23 4.60
CA ASN A 20 6.86 -10.39 4.31
C ASN A 20 7.48 -10.37 2.88
N GLY A 21 7.89 -9.19 2.41
CA GLY A 21 8.45 -9.03 1.06
C GLY A 21 7.42 -9.06 -0.08
N GLU A 22 6.13 -9.13 0.22
CA GLU A 22 5.05 -9.11 -0.75
C GLU A 22 4.34 -7.76 -0.76
N VAL A 23 4.17 -7.19 -1.94
CA VAL A 23 3.43 -5.95 -2.13
C VAL A 23 1.96 -6.26 -2.28
N ASN A 24 1.18 -5.72 -1.36
CA ASN A 24 -0.27 -5.77 -1.32
C ASN A 24 -0.83 -4.41 -1.74
N THR A 25 -2.04 -4.40 -2.28
CA THR A 25 -2.75 -3.16 -2.66
C THR A 25 -4.20 -3.22 -2.19
N GLY A 26 -4.76 -2.11 -1.76
CA GLY A 26 -6.14 -2.06 -1.30
C GLY A 26 -6.68 -0.64 -1.17
N TRP A 27 -8.00 -0.55 -1.07
CA TRP A 27 -8.69 0.70 -0.77
C TRP A 27 -8.92 0.83 0.73
N PHE A 28 -8.57 2.00 1.27
CA PHE A 28 -8.70 2.33 2.69
C PHE A 28 -9.48 3.62 2.85
N TYR A 29 -10.19 3.76 3.97
CA TYR A 29 -11.00 4.93 4.25
C TYR A 29 -10.34 5.80 5.31
N GLY A 30 -10.48 7.11 5.19
CA GLY A 30 -9.98 8.03 6.21
C GLY A 30 -10.39 9.46 5.96
N THR A 31 -10.29 10.28 6.99
CA THR A 31 -10.51 11.73 6.91
C THR A 31 -9.39 12.43 6.13
N HIS A 32 -8.21 11.83 6.11
CA HIS A 32 -7.06 12.21 5.30
C HIS A 32 -6.11 11.01 5.13
N ILE A 33 -5.14 11.13 4.22
CA ILE A 33 -4.21 10.03 3.87
C ILE A 33 -3.45 9.47 5.09
N ARG A 34 -2.97 10.33 5.99
CA ARG A 34 -2.27 9.88 7.21
C ARG A 34 -3.16 9.00 8.08
N PHE A 35 -4.43 9.36 8.25
CA PHE A 35 -5.37 8.57 9.04
C PHE A 35 -5.63 7.21 8.39
N ALA A 36 -5.78 7.16 7.07
CA ALA A 36 -5.92 5.90 6.34
C ALA A 36 -4.68 4.99 6.50
N LYS A 37 -3.47 5.57 6.48
CA LYS A 37 -2.21 4.83 6.74
C LYS A 37 -2.12 4.36 8.19
N ASP A 38 -2.50 5.18 9.16
CA ASP A 38 -2.50 4.82 10.58
C ASP A 38 -3.50 3.68 10.86
N GLN A 39 -4.68 3.69 10.23
CA GLN A 39 -5.63 2.57 10.30
C GLN A 39 -5.07 1.29 9.69
N LEU A 40 -4.39 1.39 8.54
CA LEU A 40 -3.73 0.26 7.91
C LEU A 40 -2.69 -0.35 8.85
N LEU A 41 -1.81 0.47 9.43
CA LEU A 41 -0.80 0.03 10.39
C LEU A 41 -1.40 -0.54 11.68
N PHE A 42 -2.55 -0.04 12.12
CA PHE A 42 -3.26 -0.61 13.26
C PHE A 42 -3.78 -2.02 12.96
N GLN A 43 -4.27 -2.27 11.74
CA GLN A 43 -4.77 -3.58 11.31
C GLN A 43 -3.66 -4.56 10.92
N GLN A 44 -2.58 -4.04 10.37
CA GLN A 44 -1.44 -4.78 9.84
C GLN A 44 -0.13 -4.13 10.33
N PRO A 45 0.28 -4.36 11.59
CA PRO A 45 1.46 -3.72 12.17
C PRO A 45 2.77 -4.01 11.45
N GLU A 46 2.85 -5.12 10.72
CA GLU A 46 4.02 -5.52 9.92
C GLU A 46 4.07 -4.82 8.55
N ALA A 47 3.05 -4.04 8.20
CA ALA A 47 3.02 -3.32 6.95
C ALA A 47 4.12 -2.24 6.88
N THR A 48 4.88 -2.29 5.79
CA THR A 48 5.99 -1.36 5.50
C THR A 48 5.84 -0.78 4.10
N ASP A 49 6.66 0.21 3.73
CA ASP A 49 6.66 0.81 2.39
C ASP A 49 5.28 1.30 1.89
N LEU A 50 4.53 1.99 2.76
CA LEU A 50 3.18 2.47 2.46
C LEU A 50 3.18 3.60 1.44
N MET A 51 2.67 3.33 0.24
CA MET A 51 2.54 4.32 -0.85
C MET A 51 1.08 4.60 -1.21
N ASP A 52 0.82 5.83 -1.64
CA ASP A 52 -0.49 6.31 -2.07
C ASP A 52 -0.55 6.36 -3.60
N TRP A 53 -1.62 5.83 -4.17
CA TRP A 53 -1.88 5.73 -5.60
C TRP A 53 -3.22 6.36 -5.99
N THR A 54 -3.88 7.07 -5.06
CA THR A 54 -5.27 7.53 -5.21
C THR A 54 -5.49 8.39 -6.46
N TYR A 55 -4.48 9.17 -6.85
CA TYR A 55 -4.53 10.07 -8.01
C TYR A 55 -3.43 9.78 -9.04
N GLU A 56 -2.71 8.67 -8.88
CA GLU A 56 -1.64 8.26 -9.77
C GLU A 56 -2.20 7.54 -11.00
N LYS A 57 -1.42 7.53 -12.10
CA LYS A 57 -1.83 6.80 -13.29
C LYS A 57 -1.77 5.30 -13.04
N SER A 58 -2.74 4.58 -13.60
CA SER A 58 -2.80 3.12 -13.51
C SER A 58 -1.56 2.42 -14.10
N GLU A 59 -0.94 3.01 -15.12
CA GLU A 59 0.29 2.52 -15.75
C GLU A 59 1.51 2.58 -14.80
N ASP A 60 1.60 3.61 -13.97
CA ASP A 60 2.68 3.79 -13.01
C ASP A 60 2.59 2.74 -11.89
N LEU A 61 1.38 2.52 -11.38
CA LEU A 61 1.12 1.43 -10.44
C LEU A 61 1.45 0.07 -11.06
N ARG A 62 1.00 -0.20 -12.28
CA ARG A 62 1.29 -1.48 -12.95
C ARG A 62 2.79 -1.68 -13.12
N SER A 63 3.51 -0.64 -13.54
CA SER A 63 4.96 -0.67 -13.71
C SER A 63 5.68 -0.91 -12.37
N TYR A 64 5.21 -0.28 -11.30
CA TYR A 64 5.71 -0.52 -9.95
C TYR A 64 5.50 -1.97 -9.52
N LEU A 65 4.27 -2.50 -9.62
CA LEU A 65 3.95 -3.87 -9.23
C LEU A 65 4.75 -4.91 -10.03
N LEU A 66 4.94 -4.68 -11.34
CA LEU A 66 5.77 -5.55 -12.19
C LEU A 66 7.23 -5.58 -11.74
N LYS A 67 7.83 -4.43 -11.40
CA LYS A 67 9.20 -4.35 -10.89
C LYS A 67 9.36 -5.10 -9.57
N GLN A 68 8.40 -4.95 -8.67
CA GLN A 68 8.44 -5.61 -7.35
C GLN A 68 8.34 -7.14 -7.50
N ASN A 69 7.50 -7.63 -8.41
CA ASN A 69 7.36 -9.06 -8.69
C ASN A 69 8.54 -9.65 -9.47
N ALA A 70 9.13 -8.91 -10.41
CA ALA A 70 10.32 -9.36 -11.15
C ALA A 70 11.56 -9.49 -10.22
N SER A 71 11.66 -8.62 -9.21
CA SER A 71 12.72 -8.68 -8.21
C SER A 71 12.70 -10.01 -7.43
N LYS A 72 11.51 -10.50 -7.03
CA LYS A 72 11.33 -11.82 -6.39
C LYS A 72 11.94 -12.96 -7.23
N LEU A 73 11.67 -12.99 -8.54
CA LEU A 73 12.17 -14.04 -9.45
C LEU A 73 13.71 -14.04 -9.53
N SER A 74 14.32 -12.86 -9.63
CA SER A 74 15.78 -12.74 -9.71
C SER A 74 16.50 -13.21 -8.44
N VAL A 75 15.92 -12.97 -7.25
CA VAL A 75 16.46 -13.41 -5.97
C VAL A 75 16.30 -14.93 -5.81
N MET A 76 15.14 -15.48 -6.19
CA MET A 76 14.90 -16.93 -6.14
C MET A 76 15.83 -17.71 -7.08
N MET A 77 16.15 -17.16 -8.25
CA MET A 77 17.10 -17.79 -9.18
C MET A 77 18.51 -17.81 -8.59
N ARG A 78 18.99 -16.71 -8.01
CA ARG A 78 20.33 -16.64 -7.37
C ARG A 78 20.48 -17.58 -6.16
N LEU A 79 19.41 -17.80 -5.40
CA LEU A 79 19.44 -18.71 -4.25
C LEU A 79 19.50 -20.19 -4.67
N LYS A 80 19.06 -20.55 -5.88
CA LYS A 80 19.14 -21.93 -6.40
C LYS A 80 20.50 -22.28 -7.02
N GLU A 81 21.33 -21.28 -7.32
CA GLU A 81 22.61 -21.46 -8.01
C GLU A 81 23.82 -21.51 -7.06
N GLN A 82 23.62 -21.44 -5.75
CA GLN A 82 24.71 -21.65 -4.78
C GLN A 82 24.81 -23.14 -4.41
N PRO A 83 25.85 -23.87 -4.85
CA PRO A 83 26.13 -25.19 -4.31
C PRO A 83 26.58 -25.06 -2.85
N SER A 84 26.09 -25.97 -2.00
CA SER A 84 26.51 -26.15 -0.61
C SER A 84 27.99 -26.54 -0.48
#